data_AF-A0A1H1JVE2-F1
#
_entry.id   AF-A0A1H1JVE2-F1
#
_cell.length_a   1.000
_cell.length_b   1.000
_cell.length_c   1.000
_cell.angle_alpha   90.00
_cell.angle_beta   90.00
_cell.angle_gamma   90.00
#
_symmetry.space_group_name_H-M   'P 1'
#
loop_
_entity.id
_entity.type
_entity.pdbx_description
1 polymer ?
#
loop_
_entity_poly.entity_id
_entity_poly.type
_entity_poly.pdbx_seq_one_letter_code
_entity_poly.pdbx_strand_id
1 'polypeptide(L)'
;MRADRLSHKSAVDFALWSQKIPNVPNRPRSVVVAHADTHVAETLALYFRLKEISSVTTSDMAQVALILDFWKPGAVLIDTRLCWQDNYSLIREASIAYALSGVLIIALTGASGEEQPADMQRLGFDGICTEQFSAWRTVEMLSNHLIAPTL
;
A
#
# COMPACT_ATOMS: atom_id res chain seq x y z
N MET A 1 9.53 14.40 -41.47
CA MET A 1 8.69 13.59 -40.55
C MET A 1 9.25 13.78 -39.15
N ARG A 2 8.58 14.59 -38.31
CA ARG A 2 8.99 14.82 -36.92
C ARG A 2 8.56 13.62 -36.10
N ALA A 3 9.51 12.99 -35.41
CA ALA A 3 9.19 12.01 -34.38
C ALA A 3 8.60 12.78 -33.19
N ASP A 4 7.29 12.64 -32.97
CA ASP A 4 6.67 13.03 -31.72
C ASP A 4 7.30 12.17 -30.61
N ARG A 5 8.22 12.79 -29.86
CA ARG A 5 8.58 12.32 -28.53
C ARG A 5 7.33 12.44 -27.67
N LEU A 6 6.56 11.36 -27.60
CA LEU A 6 5.57 11.15 -26.56
C LEU A 6 6.24 11.52 -25.23
N SER A 7 5.75 12.58 -24.62
CA SER A 7 6.13 12.97 -23.26
C SER A 7 5.75 11.81 -22.36
N HIS A 8 6.72 10.93 -22.08
CA HIS A 8 6.60 9.91 -21.07
C HIS A 8 6.63 10.66 -19.74
N LYS A 9 5.48 11.17 -19.30
CA LYS A 9 5.26 11.52 -17.89
C LYS A 9 5.67 10.27 -17.13
N SER A 10 6.79 10.32 -16.42
CA SER A 10 7.26 9.20 -15.61
C SER A 10 6.14 8.86 -14.62
N ALA A 11 5.42 7.76 -14.86
CA ALA A 11 4.50 7.24 -13.87
C ALA A 11 5.33 6.98 -12.60
N VAL A 12 4.83 7.46 -11.46
CA VAL A 12 5.48 7.16 -10.19
C VAL A 12 5.15 5.71 -9.87
N ASP A 13 6.10 4.81 -10.09
CA ASP A 13 5.93 3.36 -9.87
C ASP A 13 5.66 3.03 -8.40
N PHE A 14 6.37 3.73 -7.52
CA PHE A 14 6.25 3.64 -6.08
C PHE A 14 6.70 4.96 -5.46
N ALA A 15 5.91 5.48 -4.53
CA ALA A 15 6.32 6.59 -3.68
C ALA A 15 5.77 6.40 -2.27
N LEU A 16 6.62 6.69 -1.28
CA LEU A 16 6.26 6.77 0.13
C LEU A 16 6.55 8.20 0.58
N TRP A 17 5.54 8.90 1.07
CA TRP A 17 5.69 10.28 1.57
C TRP A 17 5.43 10.38 3.07
N SER A 18 4.87 9.33 3.67
CA SER A 18 4.66 9.28 5.10
C SER A 18 5.96 9.11 5.86
N GLN A 19 6.16 9.96 6.87
CA GLN A 19 7.21 9.82 7.87
C GLN A 19 6.73 9.06 9.10
N LYS A 20 5.70 8.21 8.97
CA LYS A 20 5.32 7.27 10.03
C LYS A 20 6.51 6.36 10.30
N ILE A 21 7.35 6.77 11.24
CA ILE A 21 8.49 5.99 11.70
C ILE A 21 7.90 4.85 12.53
N PRO A 22 8.25 3.59 12.25
CA PRO A 22 7.87 2.44 13.07
C PRO A 22 8.52 2.56 14.45
N ASN A 23 7.98 3.38 15.34
CA ASN A 23 8.62 3.75 16.61
C ASN A 23 8.42 2.70 17.72
N VAL A 24 8.27 1.42 17.34
CA VAL A 24 8.02 0.34 18.30
C VAL A 24 9.01 -0.79 18.06
N PRO A 25 9.94 -1.05 19.00
CA PRO A 25 10.79 -2.23 18.92
C PRO A 25 9.93 -3.50 18.95
N ASN A 26 10.27 -4.49 18.11
CA ASN A 26 9.58 -5.79 17.98
C ASN A 26 8.21 -5.77 17.27
N ARG A 27 8.02 -4.86 16.31
CA ARG A 27 6.80 -4.76 15.51
C ARG A 27 6.49 -6.06 14.73
N PRO A 28 5.20 -6.45 14.58
CA PRO A 28 4.83 -7.55 13.70
C PRO A 28 5.24 -7.25 12.25
N ARG A 29 6.12 -8.10 11.71
CA ARG A 29 6.45 -8.17 10.27
C ARG A 29 5.25 -8.75 9.54
N SER A 30 4.23 -7.92 9.38
CA SER A 30 2.95 -8.33 8.83
C SER A 30 2.45 -7.34 7.80
N VAL A 31 1.87 -7.87 6.73
CA VAL A 31 1.31 -7.10 5.64
C VAL A 31 -0.08 -7.62 5.31
N VAL A 32 -1.01 -6.71 5.09
CA VAL A 32 -2.33 -7.05 4.55
C VAL A 32 -2.39 -6.57 3.11
N VAL A 33 -2.83 -7.43 2.21
CA VAL A 33 -3.04 -7.10 0.80
C VAL A 33 -4.55 -7.17 0.52
N ALA A 34 -5.18 -6.01 0.46
CA ALA A 34 -6.57 -5.86 0.06
C ALA A 34 -6.63 -5.59 -1.45
N HIS A 35 -7.18 -6.51 -2.23
CA HIS A 35 -7.19 -6.40 -3.69
C HIS A 35 -8.46 -6.96 -4.32
N ALA A 36 -8.95 -6.34 -5.40
CA ALA A 36 -10.14 -6.82 -6.10
C ALA A 36 -9.89 -8.13 -6.87
N ASP A 37 -8.67 -8.30 -7.38
CA ASP A 37 -8.18 -9.55 -7.97
C ASP A 37 -7.41 -10.40 -6.93
N THR A 38 -7.99 -11.53 -6.56
CA THR A 38 -7.40 -12.48 -5.60
C THR A 38 -6.04 -13.02 -6.05
N HIS A 39 -5.83 -13.26 -7.35
CA HIS A 39 -4.56 -13.79 -7.84
C HIS A 39 -3.41 -12.80 -7.68
N VAL A 40 -3.69 -11.51 -7.88
CA VAL A 40 -2.72 -10.44 -7.62
C VAL A 40 -2.41 -10.37 -6.13
N ALA A 41 -3.45 -10.45 -5.27
CA ALA A 41 -3.29 -10.44 -3.82
C ALA A 41 -2.40 -11.60 -3.34
N GLU A 42 -2.70 -12.82 -3.78
CA GLU A 42 -1.97 -14.03 -3.41
C GLU A 42 -0.51 -14.01 -3.87
N THR A 43 -0.27 -13.47 -5.07
CA THR A 43 1.08 -13.30 -5.61
C THR A 43 1.91 -12.34 -4.76
N LEU A 44 1.37 -11.17 -4.42
CA LEU A 44 2.02 -10.22 -3.51
C LEU A 44 2.26 -10.86 -2.13
N ALA A 45 1.25 -11.54 -1.59
CA ALA A 45 1.36 -12.22 -0.30
C ALA A 45 2.42 -13.33 -0.30
N LEU A 46 2.58 -14.07 -1.40
CA LEU A 46 3.66 -15.04 -1.57
C LEU A 46 5.04 -14.37 -1.54
N TYR A 47 5.23 -13.27 -2.27
CA TYR A 47 6.50 -12.53 -2.25
C TYR A 47 6.86 -11.99 -0.87
N PHE A 48 5.88 -11.49 -0.10
CA PHE A 48 6.13 -11.09 1.30
C PHE A 48 6.55 -12.28 2.17
N ARG A 49 5.90 -13.44 2.02
CA ARG A 49 6.25 -14.66 2.77
C ARG A 49 7.66 -15.16 2.45
N LEU A 50 8.11 -15.03 1.19
CA LEU A 50 9.49 -15.33 0.79
C LEU A 50 10.52 -14.39 1.46
N LYS A 51 10.08 -13.25 1.99
CA LYS A 51 10.89 -12.31 2.78
C LYS A 51 10.66 -12.47 4.30
N GLU A 52 10.05 -13.57 4.72
CA GLU A 52 9.71 -13.85 6.13
C GLU A 52 8.76 -12.80 6.76
N ILE A 53 7.96 -12.13 5.92
CA ILE A 53 6.91 -11.20 6.34
C ILE A 53 5.58 -11.97 6.29
N SER A 54 4.89 -12.03 7.43
CA SER A 54 3.55 -12.61 7.53
C SER A 54 2.60 -11.83 6.62
N SER A 55 1.77 -12.51 5.85
CA SER A 55 0.83 -11.83 4.95
C SER A 55 -0.57 -12.41 5.01
N VAL A 56 -1.56 -11.53 4.93
CA VAL A 56 -2.99 -11.87 4.84
C VAL A 56 -3.55 -11.17 3.60
N THR A 57 -4.40 -11.87 2.86
CA THR A 57 -5.11 -11.31 1.70
C THR A 57 -6.58 -11.14 2.04
N THR A 58 -7.20 -10.13 1.45
CA THR A 58 -8.66 -9.95 1.48
C THR A 58 -9.09 -9.18 0.23
N SER A 59 -10.37 -9.28 -0.12
CA SER A 59 -11.01 -8.42 -1.13
C SER A 59 -12.14 -7.58 -0.52
N ASP A 60 -12.27 -7.60 0.80
CA ASP A 60 -13.37 -6.98 1.55
C ASP A 60 -12.86 -5.84 2.45
N MET A 61 -13.34 -4.63 2.19
CA MET A 61 -12.99 -3.44 2.97
C MET A 61 -13.51 -3.49 4.41
N ALA A 62 -14.59 -4.23 4.70
CA ALA A 62 -15.04 -4.43 6.07
C ALA A 62 -14.03 -5.26 6.87
N GLN A 63 -13.38 -6.25 6.24
CA GLN A 63 -12.29 -6.99 6.88
C GLN A 63 -11.06 -6.12 7.09
N VAL A 64 -10.74 -5.22 6.15
CA VAL A 64 -9.65 -4.25 6.32
C VAL A 64 -9.90 -3.38 7.55
N ALA A 65 -11.12 -2.87 7.74
CA ALA A 65 -11.49 -2.08 8.92
C ALA A 65 -11.26 -2.87 10.23
N LEU A 66 -11.78 -4.10 10.32
CA LEU A 66 -11.58 -4.97 11.49
C LEU A 66 -10.09 -5.25 11.77
N ILE A 67 -9.32 -5.51 10.72
CA ILE A 67 -7.87 -5.73 10.81
C ILE A 67 -7.15 -4.50 11.39
N LEU A 68 -7.53 -3.30 10.94
CA LEU A 68 -6.95 -2.05 11.42
C LEU A 68 -7.32 -1.79 12.88
N ASP A 69 -8.54 -2.10 13.28
CA ASP A 69 -9.01 -1.90 14.65
C ASP A 69 -8.33 -2.85 15.65
N PHE A 70 -8.20 -4.13 15.29
CA PHE A 70 -7.83 -5.18 16.25
C PHE A 70 -6.39 -5.71 16.10
N TRP A 71 -5.82 -5.75 14.89
CA TRP A 71 -4.50 -6.37 14.65
C TRP A 71 -3.37 -5.37 14.39
N LYS A 72 -3.63 -4.31 13.60
CA LYS A 72 -2.67 -3.22 13.28
C LYS A 72 -1.37 -3.72 12.65
N PRO A 73 -1.42 -4.19 11.38
CA PRO A 73 -0.25 -4.76 10.71
C PRO A 73 0.88 -3.74 10.49
N GLY A 74 2.02 -4.23 10.00
CA GLY A 74 3.14 -3.42 9.51
C GLY A 74 2.70 -2.44 8.42
N ALA A 75 1.97 -2.97 7.45
CA ALA A 75 1.39 -2.22 6.35
C ALA A 75 0.11 -2.86 5.84
N VAL A 76 -0.73 -2.04 5.19
CA VAL A 76 -1.88 -2.47 4.41
C VAL A 76 -1.70 -1.90 3.00
N LEU A 77 -1.69 -2.77 1.99
CA LEU A 77 -1.75 -2.39 0.59
C LEU A 77 -3.20 -2.53 0.14
N ILE A 78 -3.77 -1.48 -0.44
CA ILE A 78 -5.20 -1.42 -0.78
C ILE A 78 -5.36 -1.05 -2.24
N ASP A 79 -5.93 -1.97 -3.02
CA ASP A 79 -6.45 -1.69 -4.36
C ASP A 79 -7.51 -0.60 -4.29
N THR A 80 -7.22 0.52 -4.94
CA THR A 80 -8.07 1.72 -4.90
C THR A 80 -9.49 1.47 -5.42
N ARG A 81 -9.69 0.47 -6.29
CA ARG A 81 -11.02 0.07 -6.79
C ARG A 81 -11.94 -0.40 -5.67
N LEU A 82 -11.38 -0.98 -4.59
CA LEU A 82 -12.15 -1.41 -3.43
C LEU A 82 -12.71 -0.22 -2.62
N CYS A 83 -12.07 0.95 -2.71
CA CYS A 83 -12.43 2.13 -1.93
C CYS A 83 -13.50 3.02 -2.61
N TRP A 84 -13.77 2.82 -3.91
CA TRP A 84 -14.65 3.70 -4.68
C TRP A 84 -16.08 3.77 -4.17
N GLN A 85 -16.62 2.66 -3.65
CA GLN A 85 -18.01 2.59 -3.19
C GLN A 85 -18.30 3.51 -2.00
N ASP A 86 -17.33 3.69 -1.11
CA ASP A 86 -17.47 4.56 0.07
C ASP A 86 -16.55 5.79 0.00
N ASN A 87 -16.18 6.16 -1.23
CA ASN A 87 -15.38 7.33 -1.54
C ASN A 87 -14.14 7.46 -0.62
N TYR A 88 -13.45 6.36 -0.31
CA TYR A 88 -12.24 6.35 0.56
C TYR A 88 -12.46 6.81 2.02
N SER A 89 -13.66 6.68 2.59
CA SER A 89 -13.98 7.01 4.00
C SER A 89 -12.98 6.41 5.01
N LEU A 90 -12.76 5.09 4.95
CA LEU A 90 -11.88 4.35 5.85
C LEU A 90 -10.44 4.89 5.83
N ILE A 91 -9.95 5.29 4.65
CA ILE A 91 -8.59 5.81 4.49
C ILE A 91 -8.46 7.17 5.19
N ARG A 92 -9.45 8.04 5.00
CA ARG A 92 -9.47 9.36 5.68
C ARG A 92 -9.54 9.21 7.19
N GLU A 93 -10.41 8.33 7.68
CA GLU A 93 -10.53 8.04 9.12
C GLU A 93 -9.23 7.47 9.68
N ALA A 94 -8.63 6.51 8.99
CA ALA A 94 -7.37 5.90 9.41
C ALA A 94 -6.20 6.90 9.41
N SER A 95 -6.19 7.88 8.51
CA SER A 95 -5.12 8.87 8.39
C SER A 95 -5.00 9.80 9.62
N ILE A 96 -6.11 10.05 10.31
CA ILE A 96 -6.17 10.90 11.51
C ILE A 96 -6.17 10.09 12.81
N ALA A 97 -6.30 8.77 12.74
CA ALA A 97 -6.35 7.90 13.89
C ALA A 97 -4.95 7.70 14.52
N TYR A 98 -4.73 8.28 15.70
CA TYR A 98 -3.45 8.12 16.44
C TYR A 98 -3.08 6.65 16.67
N ALA A 99 -4.08 5.79 16.88
CA ALA A 99 -3.90 4.35 17.06
C ALA A 99 -3.29 3.62 15.84
N LEU A 100 -3.32 4.26 14.66
CA LEU A 100 -2.78 3.75 13.39
C LEU A 100 -1.53 4.53 12.95
N SER A 101 -0.95 5.36 13.82
CA SER A 101 0.29 6.12 13.53
C SER A 101 1.48 5.24 13.17
N GLY A 102 1.48 3.96 13.60
CA GLY A 102 2.46 2.99 13.13
C GLY A 102 2.12 2.37 11.77
N VAL A 103 0.85 2.24 11.39
CA VAL A 103 0.41 1.47 10.22
C VAL A 103 0.60 2.28 8.94
N LEU A 104 1.35 1.71 7.99
CA LEU A 104 1.43 2.25 6.63
C LEU A 104 0.23 1.80 5.82
N ILE A 105 -0.46 2.74 5.19
CA ILE A 105 -1.61 2.48 4.31
C ILE A 105 -1.21 2.92 2.90
N ILE A 106 -1.02 1.96 2.00
CA ILE A 106 -0.43 2.17 0.67
C ILE A 106 -1.49 1.90 -0.39
N ALA A 107 -1.69 2.85 -1.30
CA ALA A 107 -2.56 2.66 -2.45
C ALA A 107 -1.92 1.73 -3.49
N LEU A 108 -2.64 0.70 -3.91
CA LEU A 108 -2.36 -0.10 -5.10
C LEU A 108 -3.25 0.43 -6.23
N THR A 109 -2.62 1.02 -7.24
CA THR A 109 -3.32 1.70 -8.34
C THR A 109 -3.13 0.95 -9.65
N GLY A 110 -4.16 0.95 -10.48
CA GLY A 110 -4.11 0.32 -11.79
C GLY A 110 -3.11 0.96 -12.76
N ALA A 111 -2.99 0.36 -13.95
CA ALA A 111 -2.02 0.78 -14.96
C ALA A 111 -2.40 2.04 -15.78
N SER A 112 -3.61 2.58 -15.59
CA SER A 112 -4.10 3.72 -16.38
C SER A 112 -3.39 5.04 -16.04
N GLY A 113 -2.74 5.13 -14.87
CA GLY A 113 -2.11 6.36 -14.41
C GLY A 113 -3.12 7.48 -14.09
N GLU A 114 -4.40 7.16 -13.96
CA GLU A 114 -5.45 8.12 -13.56
C GLU A 114 -5.23 8.60 -12.12
N GLU A 115 -4.70 7.74 -11.27
CA GLU A 115 -4.44 8.02 -9.87
C GLU A 115 -3.06 8.63 -9.69
N GLN A 116 -3.02 9.91 -9.33
CA GLN A 116 -1.77 10.64 -9.13
C GLN A 116 -1.34 10.59 -7.65
N PRO A 117 -0.03 10.58 -7.36
CA PRO A 117 0.47 10.56 -5.98
C PRO A 117 -0.11 11.67 -5.10
N ALA A 118 -0.26 12.88 -5.64
CA ALA A 118 -0.81 14.02 -4.91
C ALA A 118 -2.26 13.81 -4.47
N ASP A 119 -3.05 13.07 -5.26
CA ASP A 119 -4.45 12.78 -4.93
C ASP A 119 -4.53 11.69 -3.86
N MET A 120 -3.72 10.64 -3.98
CA MET A 120 -3.64 9.59 -2.97
C MET A 120 -3.16 10.15 -1.61
N GLN A 121 -2.19 11.06 -1.63
CA GLN A 121 -1.75 11.76 -0.42
C GLN A 121 -2.87 12.57 0.22
N ARG A 122 -3.67 13.30 -0.56
CA ARG A 122 -4.84 14.08 -0.05
C ARG A 122 -5.92 13.18 0.54
N LEU A 123 -6.07 11.96 0.04
CA LEU A 123 -7.02 10.97 0.57
C LEU A 123 -6.56 10.35 1.90
N GLY A 124 -5.28 10.53 2.28
CA GLY A 124 -4.73 10.03 3.54
C GLY A 124 -3.90 8.75 3.41
N PHE A 125 -3.59 8.30 2.18
CA PHE A 125 -2.60 7.25 1.99
C PHE A 125 -1.21 7.71 2.41
N ASP A 126 -0.37 6.77 2.82
CA ASP A 126 1.03 6.98 3.19
C ASP A 126 1.99 6.82 2.00
N GLY A 127 1.52 6.15 0.95
CA GLY A 127 2.24 5.91 -0.29
C GLY A 127 1.33 5.39 -1.39
N ILE A 128 1.91 5.26 -2.59
CA ILE A 128 1.29 4.72 -3.79
C ILE A 128 2.21 3.70 -4.42
N CYS A 129 1.63 2.67 -5.03
CA CYS A 129 2.29 1.68 -5.84
C CYS A 129 1.43 1.35 -7.04
N THR A 130 2.01 1.32 -8.23
CA THR A 130 1.28 0.96 -9.46
C THR A 130 1.39 -0.53 -9.75
N GLU A 131 0.33 -1.15 -10.26
CA GLU A 131 0.30 -2.56 -10.68
C GLU A 131 1.24 -2.84 -11.88
N GLN A 132 1.75 -1.81 -12.57
CA GLN A 132 2.49 -1.93 -13.84
C GLN A 132 3.91 -2.48 -13.69
N PHE A 133 4.43 -2.58 -12.46
CA PHE A 133 5.68 -3.28 -12.19
C PHE A 133 5.47 -4.41 -11.19
N SER A 134 6.09 -5.53 -11.56
CA SER A 134 6.13 -6.80 -10.86
C SER A 134 6.20 -6.66 -9.34
N ALA A 135 5.22 -7.27 -8.69
CA ALA A 135 5.03 -7.44 -7.24
C ALA A 135 6.33 -7.51 -6.40
N TRP A 136 7.43 -8.04 -6.94
CA TRP A 136 8.73 -8.06 -6.27
C TRP A 136 9.27 -6.68 -5.87
N ARG A 137 9.11 -5.64 -6.69
CA ARG A 137 9.71 -4.31 -6.41
C ARG A 137 8.98 -3.59 -5.28
N THR A 138 7.65 -3.69 -5.29
CA THR A 138 6.77 -3.24 -4.19
C THR A 138 7.14 -3.93 -2.89
N VAL A 139 7.29 -5.26 -2.95
CA VAL A 139 7.67 -6.07 -1.80
C VAL A 139 9.05 -5.70 -1.31
N GLU A 140 10.03 -5.50 -2.19
CA GLU A 140 11.39 -5.12 -1.80
C GLU A 140 11.44 -3.76 -1.10
N MET A 141 10.80 -2.74 -1.68
CA MET A 141 10.74 -1.40 -1.11
C MET A 141 10.07 -1.41 0.27
N LEU A 142 8.94 -2.10 0.39
CA LEU A 142 8.20 -2.16 1.65
C LEU A 142 8.92 -3.05 2.69
N SER A 143 9.52 -4.16 2.26
CA SER A 143 10.30 -5.02 3.15
C SER A 143 11.47 -4.25 3.75
N ASN A 144 12.18 -3.45 2.95
CA ASN A 144 13.27 -2.62 3.46
C ASN A 144 12.78 -1.63 4.51
N HIS A 145 11.60 -1.03 4.31
CA HIS A 145 11.01 -0.13 5.31
C HIS A 145 10.56 -0.86 6.59
N LEU A 146 10.04 -2.08 6.47
CA LEU A 146 9.57 -2.88 7.60
C LEU A 146 10.70 -3.59 8.37
N ILE A 147 11.86 -3.80 7.72
CA ILE A 147 13.00 -4.57 8.26
C ILE A 147 14.15 -3.65 8.71
N ALA A 148 14.28 -2.44 8.16
CA ALA A 148 15.39 -1.55 8.50
C ALA A 148 15.48 -1.33 10.03
N PRO A 149 16.62 -1.69 10.66
CA PRO A 149 16.83 -1.37 12.05
C PRO A 149 16.96 0.16 12.17
N THR A 150 16.19 0.74 13.08
CA THR A 150 16.44 2.10 13.57
C THR A 150 17.87 2.12 14.11
N LEU A 151 18.77 2.83 13.41
CA LEU A 151 20.05 3.23 13.97
C LEU A 151 19.82 4.26 15.08
#